data_AF-I7KWL7-F1
#
_entry.id   AF-I7KWL7-F1
#
_cell.length_a   1.000
_cell.length_b   1.000
_cell.length_c   1.000
_cell.angle_alpha   90.00
_cell.angle_beta   90.00
_cell.angle_gamma   90.00
#
_symmetry.space_group_name_H-M   'P 1'
#
loop_
_entity.id
_entity.type
_entity.pdbx_description
1 polymer ?
#
loop_
_entity_poly.entity_id
_entity_poly.type
_entity_poly.pdbx_seq_one_letter_code
_entity_poly.pdbx_strand_id
1 'polypeptide(L)' 'MKEQINLNFEEAIKRLEDIVKKLESDSLSLDESLKLFKEGIELSDYCNKKLDEAERQINIILKGQNGEVTEEEFKLEEE' A
#
# COMPACT_ATOMS: atom_id res chain seq x y z
N MET A 1 17.78 15.90 -1.28
CA MET A 1 17.66 14.62 -0.55
C MET A 1 16.16 14.34 -0.43
N LYS A 2 15.66 13.23 -0.98
CA LYS A 2 14.25 12.84 -0.81
C LYS A 2 14.13 12.26 0.60
N GLU A 3 13.25 12.80 1.45
CA GLU A 3 12.93 12.19 2.73
C GLU A 3 12.44 10.78 2.48
N GLN A 4 13.19 9.81 2.98
CA GLN A 4 12.86 8.41 2.85
C GLN A 4 11.84 8.10 3.94
N ILE A 5 10.61 7.79 3.53
CA ILE A 5 9.54 7.37 4.44
C ILE A 5 10.02 6.11 5.19
N ASN A 6 10.27 6.25 6.49
CA ASN A 6 10.70 5.20 7.40
C ASN A 6 9.51 4.71 8.25
N LEU A 7 8.33 4.58 7.61
CA LEU A 7 7.08 4.11 8.23
C LEU A 7 6.95 2.59 8.03
N ASN A 8 6.53 1.84 9.05
CA ASN A 8 6.12 0.46 8.85
C ASN A 8 4.77 0.39 8.09
N PHE A 9 4.36 -0.81 7.66
CA PHE A 9 3.16 -0.97 6.83
C PHE A 9 1.90 -0.47 7.54
N GLU A 10 1.74 -0.83 8.82
CA GLU A 10 0.60 -0.47 9.65
C GLU A 10 0.49 1.05 9.84
N GLU A 11 1.62 1.73 10.04
CA GLU A 11 1.67 3.18 10.15
C GLU A 11 1.34 3.86 8.81
N ALA A 12 1.82 3.32 7.70
CA ALA A 12 1.54 3.86 6.37
C ALA A 12 0.05 3.74 6.01
N ILE A 13 -0.58 2.59 6.30
CA ILE A 13 -2.02 2.39 6.13
C ILE A 13 -2.82 3.34 7.02
N LYS A 14 -2.46 3.44 8.30
CA LYS A 14 -3.14 4.37 9.22
C LYS A 14 -3.05 5.82 8.74
N ARG A 15 -1.88 6.23 8.21
CA ARG A 15 -1.70 7.57 7.66
C ARG A 15 -2.57 7.79 6.42
N LEU A 16 -2.69 6.79 5.55
CA LEU A 16 -3.55 6.84 4.37
C LEU A 16 -5.03 7.00 4.76
N GLU A 17 -5.52 6.25 5.75
CA GLU A 17 -6.87 6.41 6.30
C GLU A 17 -7.12 7.83 6.84
N ASP A 18 -6.15 8.39 7.57
CA ASP A 18 -6.23 9.74 8.10
C ASP A 18 -6.24 10.80 6.98
N ILE A 19 -5.53 10.56 5.88
CA ILE A 19 -5.55 11.41 4.69
C ILE A 19 -6.93 11.39 4.04
N VAL A 20 -7.51 10.20 3.83
CA VAL A 20 -8.86 10.05 3.26
C VAL A 20 -9.89 10.82 4.09
N LYS A 21 -9.90 10.60 5.41
CA LYS A 21 -10.79 11.32 6.34
C LYS A 21 -10.63 12.84 6.27
N LYS A 22 -9.40 13.33 6.08
CA LYS A 22 -9.14 14.77 5.93
C LYS A 22 -9.67 15.28 4.59
N LEU A 23 -9.42 14.56 3.50
CA LEU A 23 -9.87 14.93 2.15
C LEU A 23 -11.40 14.97 2.03
N GLU A 24 -12.11 14.20 2.85
CA GLU A 24 -13.58 14.23 2.96
C GLU A 24 -14.11 15.45 3.75
N SER A 25 -13.23 16.25 4.36
CA SER A 25 -13.63 17.45 5.10
C SER A 25 -13.84 18.65 4.18
N ASP A 26 -14.97 19.34 4.33
CA ASP A 26 -15.29 20.58 3.61
C ASP A 26 -14.41 21.80 3.98
N SER A 27 -13.47 21.63 4.91
CA SER A 27 -12.66 22.73 5.47
C SER A 27 -11.26 22.88 4.86
N LEU A 28 -10.87 22.01 3.93
CA LEU A 28 -9.55 22.05 3.31
C LEU A 28 -9.44 23.09 2.20
N SER A 29 -8.33 23.82 2.19
CA SER A 29 -7.96 24.62 1.02
C SER A 29 -7.48 23.72 -0.13
N LEU A 30 -7.57 24.22 -1.37
CA LEU A 30 -7.11 23.51 -2.56
C LEU A 30 -5.63 23.06 -2.44
N ASP A 31 -4.76 23.94 -1.94
CA ASP A 31 -3.34 23.64 -1.78
C ASP A 31 -3.10 22.52 -0.75
N GLU A 32 -3.89 22.48 0.33
CA GLU A 32 -3.82 21.40 1.32
C GLU A 32 -4.33 20.08 0.73
N SER A 33 -5.45 20.11 0.00
CA SER A 33 -6.00 18.94 -0.68
C SER A 33 -4.99 18.36 -1.68
N LEU A 34 -4.29 19.19 -2.45
CA LEU A 34 -3.26 18.72 -3.38
C LEU A 34 -2.07 18.09 -2.67
N LYS A 35 -1.64 18.63 -1.53
CA LYS A 35 -0.56 18.05 -0.72
C LYS A 35 -0.95 16.70 -0.15
N LEU A 36 -2.13 16.61 0.45
CA LEU A 36 -2.67 15.37 1.02
C LEU A 36 -2.89 14.31 -0.05
N PHE A 37 -3.41 14.69 -1.22
CA PHE A 37 -3.58 13.78 -2.34
C PHE A 37 -2.24 13.20 -2.81
N LYS A 38 -1.22 14.05 -2.99
CA LYS A 38 0.12 13.58 -3.38
C LYS A 38 0.71 12.61 -2.36
N GLU A 39 0.61 12.95 -1.07
CA GLU A 39 1.06 12.07 0.02
C GLU A 39 0.30 10.73 0.00
N GLY A 40 -1.02 10.77 -0.23
CA GLY A 40 -1.85 9.58 -0.33
C GLY A 40 -1.43 8.64 -1.47
N ILE A 41 -1.10 9.17 -2.64
CA ILE A 41 -0.59 8.38 -3.77
C ILE A 41 0.76 7.73 -3.40
N GLU A 42 1.68 8.47 -2.80
CA GLU A 42 2.99 7.93 -2.40
C GLU A 42 2.86 6.82 -1.34
N LEU A 43 1.94 6.98 -0.39
CA LEU A 43 1.65 5.95 0.62
C LEU A 43 0.94 4.73 0.03
N SER A 44 0.00 4.92 -0.89
CA SER A 44 -0.68 3.81 -1.58
C SER A 44 0.32 2.95 -2.36
N ASP A 45 1.22 3.59 -3.11
CA ASP A 45 2.30 2.91 -3.83
C ASP A 45 3.24 2.16 -2.88
N TYR A 46 3.55 2.74 -1.71
CA TYR A 46 4.37 2.10 -0.70
C TYR A 46 3.71 0.84 -0.13
N CYS A 47 2.43 0.93 0.24
CA CYS A 47 1.67 -0.18 0.79
C CYS A 47 1.53 -1.33 -0.21
N ASN A 48 1.21 -1.02 -1.48
CA ASN A 48 1.13 -2.04 -2.54
C ASN A 48 2.46 -2.77 -2.72
N LYS A 49 3.59 -2.05 -2.78
CA LYS A 49 4.91 -2.69 -2.88
C LYS A 49 5.24 -3.60 -1.69
N LYS A 50 4.78 -3.24 -0.49
CA LYS A 50 4.98 -4.06 0.71
C LYS A 50 4.14 -5.32 0.68
N LEU A 51 2.91 -5.25 0.19
CA LEU A 51 2.04 -6.41 -0.02
C LEU A 51 2.63 -7.34 -1.09
N ASP A 52 3.07 -6.81 -2.23
CA ASP A 52 3.73 -7.58 -3.29
C ASP A 52 4.99 -8.30 -2.77
N GLU A 53 5.78 -7.62 -1.93
CA GLU A 53 6.98 -8.18 -1.31
C GLU A 53 6.61 -9.35 -0.38
N ALA A 54 5.60 -9.18 0.47
CA ALA A 54 5.11 -10.22 1.37
C ALA A 54 4.55 -11.43 0.59
N GLU A 55 3.76 -11.20 -0.44
CA GLU A 55 3.19 -12.25 -1.30
C GLU A 55 4.31 -13.07 -1.97
N ARG A 56 5.34 -12.41 -2.53
CA ARG A 56 6.50 -13.09 -3.11
C ARG A 56 7.23 -13.96 -2.09
N GLN A 57 7.41 -13.47 -0.86
CA GLN A 57 8.07 -14.25 0.19
C GLN A 57 7.26 -15.51 0.56
N ILE A 58 5.94 -15.39 0.68
CA ILE A 58 5.04 -16.53 0.93
C ILE A 58 5.14 -17.53 -0.22
N ASN A 59 5.08 -17.06 -1.47
CA ASN A 59 5.18 -17.91 -2.66
C ASN A 59 6.50 -18.67 -2.74
N ILE A 60 7.63 -18.06 -2.34
CA ILE A 60 8.94 -18.74 -2.27
C ILE A 60 8.92 -19.86 -1.21
N ILE A 61 8.34 -19.59 -0.03
CA ILE A 61 8.26 -20.57 1.07
C ILE A 61 7.38 -21.78 0.68
N LEU A 62 6.28 -21.54 -0.03
CA LEU A 62 5.40 -22.61 -0.54
C LEU A 62 6.10 -23.45 -1.62
N LYS A 63 6.80 -22.81 -2.57
CA LYS A 63 7.63 -23.49 -3.59
C LYS A 63 8.71 -24.39 -2.97
N GLY A 64 9.31 -23.97 -1.86
CA GLY A 64 10.33 -24.74 -1.15
C GLY A 64 9.82 -25.98 -0.40
N GLN A 65 8.53 -26.04 -0.08
CA GLN A 65 7.93 -27.18 0.62
C GLN A 65 7.41 -28.28 -0.32
N ASN A 66 6.99 -27.93 -1.54
CA ASN A 66 6.36 -28.88 -2.47
C ASN A 66 7.05 -29.06 -3.83
N GLY A 67 8.13 -28.33 -4.16
CA GLY A 67 8.94 -28.58 -5.37
C GLY A 67 8.25 -28.32 -6.73
N GLU A 68 6.93 -28.11 -6.76
CA GLU A 68 6.14 -27.78 -7.95
C GLU A 68 5.66 -26.32 -7.90
N VAL A 69 5.88 -25.60 -9.00
CA VAL A 69 5.41 -24.23 -9.20
C VAL A 69 3.99 -24.28 -9.73
N THR A 70 3.01 -24.00 -8.88
CA THR A 70 1.67 -23.59 -9.33
C THR A 70 1.60 -22.06 -9.24
N GLU A 71 1.80 -21.38 -10.37
CA GLU A 71 1.39 -19.99 -10.53
C GLU A 71 -0.13 -19.98 -10.68
N GLU A 72 -0.85 -20.00 -9.57
CA GLU A 72 -2.24 -19.55 -9.60
C GLU A 72 -2.23 -18.05 -9.41
N GLU A 73 -2.47 -17.34 -10.52
CA GLU A 73 -2.78 -15.92 -10.56
C GLU A 73 -3.88 -15.65 -9.53
N PHE A 74 -3.56 -14.91 -8.46
CA PHE A 74 -4.54 -14.55 -7.43
C PHE A 74 -5.60 -13.65 -8.05
N LYS A 75 -6.69 -14.25 -8.53
CA LYS A 75 -7.86 -13.53 -9.00
C LYS A 75 -8.66 -13.13 -7.78
N LEU A 76 -8.63 -11.84 -7.45
CA LEU A 76 -9.65 -11.23 -6.61
C LEU A 76 -10.99 -11.47 -7.31
N GLU A 77 -11.80 -12.38 -6.77
CA GLU A 77 -13.21 -12.46 -7.14
C GLU A 77 -13.87 -11.17 -6.63
N GLU A 78 -14.06 -10.21 -7.53
CA GLU A 78 -14.96 -9.09 -7.29
C GLU A 78 -16.39 -9.67 -7.24
N GLU A 79 -16.98 -9.72 -6.04
CA GLU A 79 -18.43 -9.91 -5.84
C GLU A 79 -19.23 -8.66 -6.23
#